data_AF-A0A831SNN0-F1
#
_entry.id   AF-A0A831SNN0-F1
#
_cell.length_a   1.000
_cell.length_b   1.000
_cell.length_c   1.000
_cell.angle_alpha   90.00
_cell.angle_beta   90.00
_cell.angle_gamma   90.00
#
_symmetry.space_group_name_H-M   'P 1'
#
loop_
_entity.id
_entity.type
_entity.pdbx_description
1 polymer ?
#
loop_
_entity_poly.entity_id
_entity_poly.type
_entity_poly.pdbx_seq_one_letter_code
_entity_poly.pdbx_strand_id
1 'polypeptide(L)'
;MELNERMRRILAAVIHRYITTAEPVSSSIIAEKYNLNLSPATIRHEMNLLEKYDYLGQPHTSAGRIPTDRGYRFYVDNLMKKTHLKENEKEQIIQIYRKSKEFEETMKITSQLLSKLTNNIGVVLEPYIFTNLIKHIQFIPVGNNRILVLIITDTGLVYQKLINLSGEITRSNLNYLSDFINIKLQEKDITLVNLYNILKEELNKILSFQERFNYIHNFIEDCFNFRYFNDKVYLNGRINIMKQPEFRQTNNLNYILSFIEKENILADTIRKYLTFENTQVIIGREIQQKEIQNCSLIARKYKIKGKPAGAIGILGPTRMNYPRMISIVEFISEKLGEVLSEF
;
A
#
# COMPACT_ATOMS: atom_id res chain seq x y z
N MET A 1 8.71 -29.44 -11.43
CA MET A 1 9.03 -29.68 -12.85
C MET A 1 9.38 -28.36 -13.48
N GLU A 2 10.47 -28.30 -14.22
CA GLU A 2 10.87 -27.09 -14.93
C GLU A 2 10.13 -27.01 -16.27
N LEU A 3 9.48 -25.88 -16.56
CA LEU A 3 8.83 -25.68 -17.85
C LEU A 3 9.89 -25.52 -18.94
N ASN A 4 9.79 -26.32 -20.01
CA ASN A 4 10.64 -26.16 -21.18
C ASN A 4 10.36 -24.83 -21.91
N GLU A 5 11.28 -24.39 -22.77
CA GLU A 5 11.18 -23.09 -23.45
C GLU A 5 9.89 -22.94 -24.26
N ARG A 6 9.44 -24.03 -24.91
CA ARG A 6 8.19 -24.06 -25.68
C ARG A 6 6.97 -23.79 -24.80
N MET A 7 6.85 -24.48 -23.67
CA MET A 7 5.79 -24.29 -22.68
C MET A 7 5.82 -22.88 -22.11
N ARG A 8 7.01 -22.35 -21.80
CA ARG A 8 7.20 -20.97 -21.33
C ARG A 8 6.66 -19.94 -22.33
N ARG A 9 6.98 -20.10 -23.63
CA ARG A 9 6.48 -19.22 -24.70
C ARG A 9 4.97 -19.29 -24.87
N ILE A 10 4.38 -20.50 -24.81
CA ILE A 10 2.93 -20.68 -24.89
C ILE A 10 2.23 -20.07 -23.68
N LEU A 11 2.73 -20.29 -22.46
CA LEU A 11 2.18 -19.72 -21.24
C LEU A 11 2.20 -18.19 -21.29
N ALA A 12 3.33 -17.58 -21.70
CA ALA A 12 3.45 -16.13 -21.87
C ALA A 12 2.43 -15.60 -22.90
N ALA A 13 2.23 -16.30 -24.02
CA ALA A 13 1.29 -15.92 -25.05
C ALA A 13 -0.17 -15.97 -24.55
N VAL A 14 -0.55 -17.04 -23.84
CA VAL A 14 -1.87 -17.19 -23.23
C VAL A 14 -2.13 -16.09 -22.20
N ILE A 15 -1.19 -15.83 -21.30
CA ILE A 15 -1.30 -14.77 -20.29
C ILE A 15 -1.44 -13.40 -20.95
N HIS A 16 -0.60 -13.08 -21.94
CA HIS A 16 -0.71 -11.82 -22.68
C HIS A 16 -2.07 -11.65 -23.36
N ARG A 17 -2.60 -12.72 -23.97
CA ARG A 17 -3.92 -12.68 -24.63
C ARG A 17 -5.04 -12.49 -23.63
N TYR A 18 -4.97 -13.20 -22.50
CA TYR A 18 -5.99 -13.12 -21.47
C TYR A 18 -6.00 -11.76 -20.76
N ILE A 19 -4.82 -11.17 -20.48
CA ILE A 19 -4.71 -9.79 -19.94
C ILE A 19 -5.41 -8.79 -20.86
N THR A 20 -5.26 -8.93 -22.18
CA THR A 20 -5.79 -7.98 -23.17
C THR A 20 -7.27 -8.15 -23.48
N THR A 21 -7.85 -9.34 -23.26
CA THR A 21 -9.23 -9.65 -23.72
C THR A 21 -10.18 -10.10 -22.63
N ALA A 22 -9.68 -10.59 -21.50
CA ALA A 22 -10.49 -11.26 -20.48
C ALA A 22 -11.27 -12.49 -21.00
N GLU A 23 -10.86 -13.08 -22.13
CA GLU A 23 -11.54 -14.21 -22.77
C GLU A 23 -10.66 -15.48 -22.73
N PRO A 24 -11.24 -16.67 -22.47
CA PRO A 24 -10.52 -17.93 -22.54
C PRO A 24 -9.79 -18.12 -23.88
N VAL A 25 -8.53 -18.53 -23.82
CA VAL A 25 -7.63 -18.52 -24.97
C VAL A 25 -7.56 -19.89 -25.63
N SER A 26 -7.86 -19.96 -26.92
CA SER A 26 -7.77 -21.20 -27.71
C SER A 26 -6.39 -21.38 -28.34
N SER A 27 -6.02 -22.63 -28.63
CA SER A 27 -4.74 -22.93 -29.28
C SER A 27 -4.63 -22.35 -30.69
N SER A 28 -5.75 -22.24 -31.42
CA SER A 28 -5.79 -21.62 -32.75
C SER A 28 -5.42 -20.14 -32.72
N ILE A 29 -5.93 -19.39 -31.74
CA ILE A 29 -5.62 -17.96 -31.57
C ILE A 29 -4.12 -17.76 -31.29
N ILE A 30 -3.51 -18.63 -30.48
CA ILE A 30 -2.07 -18.56 -30.20
C ILE A 30 -1.25 -18.87 -31.45
N ALA A 31 -1.62 -19.89 -32.22
CA ALA A 31 -0.93 -20.26 -33.45
C ALA A 31 -0.91 -19.11 -34.46
N GLU A 32 -2.04 -18.42 -34.61
CA GLU A 32 -2.23 -17.34 -35.58
C GLU A 32 -1.54 -16.03 -35.17
N LYS A 33 -1.63 -15.62 -33.89
CA LYS A 33 -1.24 -14.27 -33.46
C LYS A 33 0.16 -14.13 -32.88
N TYR A 34 0.79 -15.22 -32.45
CA TYR A 34 2.04 -15.18 -31.68
C TYR A 34 3.25 -15.76 -32.41
N ASN A 35 3.11 -16.16 -33.69
CA ASN A 35 4.19 -16.64 -34.56
C ASN A 35 5.14 -17.63 -33.87
N LEU A 36 4.57 -18.62 -33.16
CA LEU A 36 5.36 -19.59 -32.41
C LEU A 36 5.96 -20.70 -33.30
N ASN A 37 5.61 -20.74 -34.59
CA ASN A 37 5.96 -21.81 -35.54
C ASN A 37 5.49 -23.21 -35.06
N LEU A 38 4.29 -23.27 -34.48
CA LEU A 38 3.68 -24.50 -33.96
C LEU A 38 2.25 -24.65 -34.49
N SER A 39 1.84 -25.89 -34.75
CA SER A 39 0.45 -26.18 -35.15
C SER A 39 -0.52 -25.99 -33.97
N PRO A 40 -1.82 -25.69 -34.23
CA PRO A 40 -2.83 -25.63 -33.18
C PRO A 40 -2.97 -26.92 -32.37
N ALA A 41 -2.68 -28.08 -32.97
CA ALA A 41 -2.70 -29.38 -32.30
C ALA A 41 -1.56 -29.50 -31.28
N THR A 42 -0.35 -29.11 -31.66
CA THR A 42 0.82 -29.10 -30.76
C THR A 42 0.61 -28.13 -29.60
N ILE A 43 0.12 -26.92 -29.88
CA ILE A 43 -0.17 -25.93 -28.82
C ILE A 43 -1.25 -26.45 -27.87
N ARG A 44 -2.30 -27.11 -28.37
CA ARG A 44 -3.34 -27.72 -27.52
C ARG A 44 -2.76 -28.78 -26.57
N HIS A 45 -1.88 -29.63 -27.08
CA HIS A 45 -1.20 -30.63 -26.26
C HIS A 45 -0.40 -29.99 -25.11
N GLU A 46 0.39 -28.96 -25.43
CA GLU A 46 1.19 -28.22 -24.43
C GLU A 46 0.31 -27.47 -23.42
N MET A 47 -0.80 -26.87 -23.87
CA MET A 47 -1.78 -26.22 -22.98
C MET A 47 -2.43 -27.22 -22.01
N ASN A 48 -2.71 -28.45 -22.45
CA ASN A 48 -3.21 -29.52 -21.57
C ASN A 48 -2.17 -29.93 -20.52
N LEU A 49 -0.88 -29.95 -20.89
CA LEU A 49 0.21 -30.20 -19.93
C LEU A 49 0.32 -29.04 -18.92
N LEU A 50 0.29 -27.80 -19.39
CA LEU A 50 0.27 -26.61 -18.51
C LEU A 50 -0.92 -26.62 -17.55
N GLU A 51 -2.08 -27.10 -17.99
CA GLU A 51 -3.26 -27.29 -17.14
C GLU A 51 -3.04 -28.40 -16.11
N LYS A 52 -2.51 -29.55 -16.52
CA LYS A 52 -2.17 -30.65 -15.59
C LYS A 52 -1.19 -30.20 -14.50
N TYR A 53 -0.32 -29.24 -14.81
CA TYR A 53 0.63 -28.65 -13.86
C TYR A 53 0.13 -27.38 -13.17
N ASP A 54 -1.16 -27.06 -13.30
CA ASP A 54 -1.82 -25.93 -12.63
C ASP A 54 -1.27 -24.54 -13.03
N TYR A 55 -0.68 -24.38 -14.20
CA TYR A 55 -0.33 -23.06 -14.76
C TYR A 55 -1.49 -22.44 -15.56
N LEU A 56 -2.33 -23.30 -16.12
CA LEU A 56 -3.56 -22.92 -16.83
C LEU A 56 -4.74 -23.68 -16.23
N GLY A 57 -5.94 -23.16 -16.43
CA GLY A 57 -7.19 -23.82 -16.08
C GLY A 57 -8.18 -23.72 -17.22
N GLN A 58 -9.27 -24.49 -17.12
CA GLN A 58 -10.37 -24.47 -18.06
C GLN A 58 -11.66 -24.11 -17.31
N PRO A 59 -12.30 -22.95 -17.58
CA PRO A 59 -13.49 -22.52 -16.83
C PRO A 59 -14.72 -23.40 -17.14
N HIS A 60 -14.84 -23.89 -18.38
CA HIS A 60 -15.89 -24.81 -18.83
C HIS A 60 -15.33 -25.80 -19.84
N THR A 61 -15.92 -26.99 -19.96
CA THR A 61 -15.42 -28.11 -20.78
C THR A 61 -15.20 -27.78 -22.26
N SER A 62 -15.91 -26.79 -22.81
CA SER A 62 -15.76 -26.31 -24.20
C SER A 62 -14.96 -25.00 -24.34
N ALA A 63 -14.59 -24.35 -23.23
CA ALA A 63 -13.88 -23.09 -23.24
C ALA A 63 -12.37 -23.27 -23.53
N GLY A 64 -11.71 -22.20 -23.97
CA GLY A 64 -10.26 -22.12 -24.02
C GLY A 64 -9.61 -22.22 -22.63
N ARG A 65 -8.31 -21.91 -22.51
CA ARG A 65 -7.61 -21.89 -21.23
C ARG A 65 -7.49 -20.48 -20.66
N ILE A 66 -7.48 -20.39 -19.35
CA ILE A 66 -7.22 -19.17 -18.58
C ILE A 66 -5.99 -19.37 -17.68
N PRO A 67 -5.22 -18.33 -17.37
CA PRO A 67 -4.14 -18.46 -16.39
C PRO A 67 -4.69 -18.70 -14.98
N THR A 68 -4.01 -19.55 -14.22
CA THR A 68 -4.22 -19.67 -12.77
C THR A 68 -3.35 -18.65 -12.02
N ASP A 69 -3.57 -18.51 -10.71
CA ASP A 69 -2.69 -17.71 -9.84
C ASP A 69 -1.22 -18.15 -9.97
N ARG A 70 -0.97 -19.46 -10.01
CA ARG A 70 0.36 -20.05 -10.24
C ARG A 70 0.91 -19.72 -11.63
N GLY A 71 0.06 -19.70 -12.65
CA GLY A 71 0.39 -19.24 -13.99
C GLY A 71 0.91 -17.80 -14.00
N TYR A 72 0.17 -16.90 -13.35
CA TYR A 72 0.57 -15.50 -13.21
C TYR A 72 1.84 -15.33 -12.38
N ARG A 73 1.96 -16.03 -11.25
CA ARG A 73 3.16 -16.02 -10.41
C ARG A 73 4.40 -16.40 -11.22
N PHE A 74 4.34 -17.53 -11.92
CA PHE A 74 5.46 -17.95 -12.77
C PHE A 74 5.78 -16.96 -13.87
N TYR A 75 4.77 -16.35 -14.49
CA TYR A 75 4.95 -15.31 -15.49
C TYR A 75 5.67 -14.07 -14.92
N VAL A 76 5.22 -13.57 -13.77
CA VAL A 76 5.82 -12.42 -13.09
C VAL A 76 7.28 -12.70 -12.72
N ASP A 77 7.56 -13.89 -12.19
CA ASP A 77 8.90 -14.21 -11.71
C ASP A 77 9.89 -14.55 -12.85
N ASN A 78 9.43 -15.14 -13.96
CA ASN A 78 10.33 -15.79 -14.94
C ASN A 78 10.15 -15.35 -16.40
N LEU A 79 9.00 -14.81 -16.80
CA LEU A 79 8.67 -14.62 -18.22
C LEU A 79 8.47 -13.15 -18.60
N MET A 80 8.00 -12.34 -17.66
CA MET A 80 7.71 -10.95 -17.93
C MET A 80 9.01 -10.16 -18.16
N LYS A 81 8.97 -9.23 -19.11
CA LYS A 81 10.05 -8.28 -19.32
C LYS A 81 9.67 -6.98 -18.63
N LYS A 82 10.58 -6.41 -17.84
CA LYS A 82 10.37 -5.08 -17.24
C LYS A 82 10.13 -4.07 -18.35
N THR A 83 9.13 -3.21 -18.15
CA THR A 83 8.83 -2.09 -19.04
C THR A 83 9.18 -0.78 -18.35
N HIS A 84 9.45 0.26 -19.13
CA HIS A 84 9.58 1.61 -18.61
C HIS A 84 8.39 2.46 -19.05
N LEU A 85 8.01 3.40 -18.20
CA LEU A 85 7.09 4.46 -18.57
C LEU A 85 7.67 5.27 -19.72
N LYS A 86 6.80 5.69 -20.65
CA LYS A 86 7.17 6.61 -21.71
C LYS A 86 7.52 7.98 -21.11
N GLU A 87 8.46 8.70 -21.72
CA GLU A 87 8.90 10.01 -21.21
C GLU A 87 7.75 11.02 -21.08
N ASN A 88 6.82 11.02 -22.04
CA ASN A 88 5.63 11.87 -21.96
C ASN A 88 4.72 11.55 -20.76
N GLU A 89 4.57 10.26 -20.38
CA GLU A 89 3.81 9.86 -19.19
C GLU A 89 4.53 10.34 -17.92
N LYS A 90 5.87 10.24 -17.87
CA LYS A 90 6.68 10.73 -16.75
C LYS A 90 6.54 12.25 -16.58
N GLU A 91 6.64 13.01 -17.67
CA GLU A 91 6.47 14.46 -17.66
C GLU A 91 5.09 14.88 -17.16
N GLN A 92 4.04 14.19 -17.61
CA GLN A 92 2.66 14.45 -17.13
C GLN A 92 2.52 14.22 -15.63
N ILE A 93 3.11 13.14 -15.09
CA ILE A 93 3.11 12.86 -13.65
C ILE A 93 3.82 13.98 -12.88
N ILE A 94 5.00 14.41 -13.35
CA ILE A 94 5.77 15.49 -12.72
C ILE A 94 4.98 16.80 -12.73
N GLN A 95 4.34 17.15 -13.86
CA GLN A 95 3.52 18.37 -13.96
C GLN A 95 2.32 18.35 -13.01
N ILE A 96 1.73 17.19 -12.77
CA ILE A 96 0.63 17.04 -11.82
C ILE A 96 1.13 17.26 -10.39
N TYR A 97 2.27 16.68 -10.03
CA TYR A 97 2.86 16.87 -8.70
C TYR A 97 3.27 18.33 -8.41
N ARG A 98 3.78 19.06 -9.40
CA ARG A 98 4.15 20.49 -9.24
C ARG A 98 3.00 21.40 -8.82
N LYS A 99 1.75 20.98 -8.99
CA LYS A 99 0.57 21.75 -8.59
C LYS A 99 0.22 21.55 -7.11
N SER A 100 0.67 20.46 -6.51
CA SER A 100 0.41 20.14 -5.12
C SER A 100 1.27 21.01 -4.21
N LYS A 101 0.65 21.59 -3.18
CA LYS A 101 1.37 22.42 -2.19
C LYS A 101 1.30 21.88 -0.77
N GLU A 102 0.47 20.87 -0.55
CA GLU A 102 0.21 20.33 0.78
C GLU A 102 0.43 18.82 0.81
N PHE A 103 0.79 18.31 1.99
CA PHE A 103 1.02 16.88 2.20
C PHE A 103 -0.24 16.06 1.84
N GLU A 104 -1.38 16.42 2.41
CA GLU A 104 -2.65 15.70 2.18
C GLU A 104 -3.12 15.77 0.72
N GLU A 105 -2.95 16.93 0.06
CA GLU A 105 -3.27 17.09 -1.36
C GLU A 105 -2.40 16.16 -2.21
N THR A 106 -1.10 16.10 -1.91
CA THR A 106 -0.13 15.24 -2.62
C THR A 106 -0.57 13.78 -2.55
N MET A 107 -0.94 13.30 -1.36
CA MET A 107 -1.37 11.92 -1.16
C MET A 107 -2.67 11.59 -1.91
N LYS A 108 -3.64 12.51 -1.93
CA LYS A 108 -4.88 12.39 -2.71
C LYS A 108 -4.60 12.29 -4.21
N ILE A 109 -3.79 13.22 -4.74
CA ILE A 109 -3.40 13.26 -6.16
C ILE A 109 -2.68 11.96 -6.56
N THR A 110 -1.81 11.42 -5.70
CA THR A 110 -1.13 10.15 -5.98
C THR A 110 -2.09 8.98 -6.14
N SER A 111 -3.08 8.84 -5.26
CA SER A 111 -4.09 7.77 -5.38
C SER A 111 -4.89 7.89 -6.69
N GLN A 112 -5.18 9.12 -7.12
CA GLN A 112 -5.86 9.43 -8.39
C GLN A 112 -4.98 9.10 -9.60
N LEU A 113 -3.70 9.46 -9.56
CA LEU A 113 -2.72 9.14 -10.61
C LEU A 113 -2.60 7.63 -10.81
N LEU A 114 -2.41 6.89 -9.72
CA LEU A 114 -2.34 5.43 -9.76
C LEU A 114 -3.60 4.84 -10.38
N SER A 115 -4.77 5.26 -9.91
CA SER A 115 -6.06 4.82 -10.46
C SER A 115 -6.21 5.12 -11.96
N LYS A 116 -5.92 6.36 -12.38
CA LYS A 116 -6.10 6.83 -13.77
C LYS A 116 -5.15 6.13 -14.74
N LEU A 117 -3.90 5.94 -14.36
CA LEU A 117 -2.88 5.35 -15.25
C LEU A 117 -3.00 3.83 -15.38
N THR A 118 -3.63 3.19 -14.39
CA THR A 118 -3.73 1.72 -14.31
C THR A 118 -5.11 1.16 -14.59
N ASN A 119 -6.17 1.99 -14.53
CA ASN A 119 -7.57 1.55 -14.52
C ASN A 119 -7.88 0.53 -13.40
N ASN A 120 -7.20 0.66 -12.27
CA ASN A 120 -7.38 -0.13 -11.06
C ASN A 120 -7.67 0.78 -9.86
N ILE A 121 -7.81 0.20 -8.67
CA ILE A 121 -7.87 0.97 -7.43
C ILE A 121 -6.45 1.41 -7.09
N GLY A 122 -6.24 2.72 -6.94
CA GLY A 122 -5.00 3.30 -6.44
C GLY A 122 -5.08 3.49 -4.93
N VAL A 123 -4.05 3.02 -4.21
CA VAL A 123 -3.97 3.07 -2.75
C VAL A 123 -2.68 3.79 -2.34
N VAL A 124 -2.79 4.70 -1.38
CA VAL A 124 -1.63 5.38 -0.76
C VAL A 124 -1.83 5.34 0.75
N LEU A 125 -0.87 4.75 1.45
CA LEU A 125 -0.81 4.70 2.91
C LEU A 125 0.06 5.84 3.41
N GLU A 126 -0.42 6.56 4.42
CA GLU A 126 0.37 7.58 5.11
C GLU A 126 1.62 7.03 5.81
N PRO A 127 2.58 7.93 6.12
CA PRO A 127 3.80 7.55 6.79
C PRO A 127 3.57 6.93 8.17
N TYR A 128 4.43 5.99 8.55
CA TYR A 128 4.48 5.44 9.89
C TYR A 128 5.01 6.49 10.87
N ILE A 129 4.13 6.97 11.73
CA ILE A 129 4.50 7.87 12.82
C ILE A 129 5.54 7.21 13.75
N PHE A 130 5.35 5.91 14.00
CA PHE A 130 6.08 5.16 15.03
C PHE A 130 7.55 4.90 14.77
N THR A 131 7.95 4.88 13.51
CA THR A 131 9.35 4.62 13.11
C THR A 131 10.15 5.90 12.97
N ASN A 132 9.48 7.05 12.95
CA ASN A 132 10.13 8.33 12.75
C ASN A 132 10.73 8.84 14.05
N LEU A 133 11.84 9.57 13.94
CA LEU A 133 12.44 10.24 15.08
C LEU A 133 11.62 11.48 15.39
N ILE A 134 11.37 11.72 16.66
CA ILE A 134 10.70 12.95 17.10
C ILE A 134 11.75 14.06 17.12
N LYS A 135 11.45 15.17 16.45
CA LYS A 135 12.25 16.40 16.49
C LYS A 135 11.72 17.42 17.46
N HIS A 136 10.40 17.45 17.64
CA HIS A 136 9.77 18.37 18.57
C HIS A 136 8.47 17.81 19.12
N ILE A 137 8.16 18.11 20.37
CA ILE A 137 6.84 17.88 20.96
C ILE A 137 6.38 19.12 21.71
N GLN A 138 5.09 19.41 21.65
CA GLN A 138 4.48 20.51 22.39
C GLN A 138 3.09 20.11 22.91
N PHE A 139 2.83 20.41 24.17
CA PHE A 139 1.51 20.28 24.79
C PHE A 139 0.84 21.64 24.89
N ILE A 140 -0.24 21.85 24.14
CA ILE A 140 -0.94 23.14 24.06
C ILE A 140 -2.31 23.01 24.74
N PRO A 141 -2.60 23.78 25.82
CA PRO A 141 -3.90 23.75 26.46
C PRO A 141 -4.98 24.38 25.56
N VAL A 142 -6.10 23.69 25.36
CA VAL A 142 -7.22 24.14 24.52
C VAL A 142 -8.52 24.15 25.34
N GLY A 143 -8.83 25.29 25.95
CA GLY A 143 -10.00 25.43 26.84
C GLY A 143 -9.82 24.70 28.19
N ASN A 144 -10.94 24.34 28.82
CA ASN A 144 -10.93 23.64 30.11
C ASN A 144 -10.81 22.12 29.85
N ASN A 145 -9.82 21.50 30.47
CA ASN A 145 -9.59 20.04 30.44
C ASN A 145 -9.34 19.44 29.05
N ARG A 146 -8.75 20.18 28.10
CA ARG A 146 -8.24 19.58 26.86
C ARG A 146 -6.85 20.07 26.51
N ILE A 147 -6.08 19.19 25.88
CA ILE A 147 -4.74 19.48 25.40
C ILE A 147 -4.64 19.04 23.94
N LEU A 148 -4.05 19.89 23.11
CA LEU A 148 -3.54 19.53 21.80
C LEU A 148 -2.08 19.12 21.95
N VAL A 149 -1.79 17.85 21.66
CA VAL A 149 -0.42 17.35 21.53
C VAL A 149 0.01 17.57 20.10
N LEU A 150 1.11 18.30 19.91
CA LEU A 150 1.76 18.51 18.62
C LEU A 150 3.08 17.75 18.61
N ILE A 151 3.31 16.93 17.59
CA ILE A 151 4.55 16.16 17.43
C ILE A 151 5.10 16.41 16.03
N ILE A 152 6.33 16.91 15.95
CA ILE A 152 7.04 17.11 14.69
C ILE A 152 8.12 16.05 14.59
N THR A 153 8.13 15.34 13.46
CA THR A 153 9.13 14.29 13.20
C THR A 153 10.30 14.82 12.37
N ASP A 154 11.35 14.03 12.29
CA ASP A 154 12.52 14.25 11.43
C ASP A 154 12.21 14.25 9.94
N THR A 155 11.08 13.65 9.55
CA THR A 155 10.55 13.74 8.19
C THR A 155 9.84 15.07 7.90
N GLY A 156 9.55 15.89 8.91
CA GLY A 156 8.77 17.14 8.79
C GLY A 156 7.27 16.96 9.04
N LEU A 157 6.80 15.72 9.21
CA LEU A 157 5.40 15.44 9.49
C LEU A 157 5.00 15.97 10.85
N VAL A 158 3.85 16.65 10.87
CA VAL A 158 3.21 17.21 12.05
C VAL A 158 2.02 16.35 12.41
N TYR A 159 2.05 15.79 13.61
CA TYR A 159 0.96 15.00 14.15
C TYR A 159 0.29 15.76 15.28
N GLN A 160 -1.03 15.81 15.22
CA GLN A 160 -1.82 16.50 16.22
C GLN A 160 -2.87 15.56 16.81
N LYS A 161 -2.98 15.56 18.15
CA LYS A 161 -4.00 14.80 18.86
C LYS A 161 -4.62 15.67 19.94
N LEU A 162 -5.95 15.81 19.88
CA LEU A 162 -6.71 16.44 20.96
C LEU A 162 -7.03 15.39 22.02
N ILE A 163 -6.72 15.69 23.27
CA ILE A 163 -6.87 14.80 24.42
C ILE A 163 -7.75 15.47 25.45
N ASN A 164 -8.72 14.72 25.97
CA ASN A 164 -9.52 15.15 27.09
C ASN A 164 -8.81 14.77 28.38
N LEU A 165 -8.59 15.75 29.25
CA LEU A 165 -8.04 15.53 30.57
C LEU A 165 -9.15 15.14 31.54
N SER A 166 -8.90 14.10 32.32
CA SER A 166 -9.77 13.71 33.43
C SER A 166 -9.56 14.59 34.67
N GLY A 167 -8.50 15.42 34.73
CA GLY A 167 -8.20 16.34 35.85
C GLY A 167 -7.58 17.67 35.39
N GLU A 168 -7.24 18.54 36.34
CA GLU A 168 -6.60 19.84 36.05
C GLU A 168 -5.07 19.68 35.95
N ILE A 169 -4.52 19.85 34.75
CA ILE A 169 -3.07 20.00 34.55
C ILE A 169 -2.79 21.48 34.26
N THR A 170 -1.92 22.09 35.05
CA THR A 170 -1.58 23.51 34.87
C THR A 170 -0.76 23.74 33.60
N ARG A 171 -0.87 24.94 33.01
CA ARG A 171 -0.04 25.33 31.85
C ARG A 171 1.45 25.20 32.14
N SER A 172 1.87 25.51 33.35
CA SER A 172 3.27 25.41 33.78
C SER A 172 3.79 23.97 33.73
N ASN A 173 2.97 22.99 34.11
CA ASN A 173 3.35 21.57 34.01
C ASN A 173 3.45 21.10 32.54
N LEU A 174 2.56 21.57 31.66
CA LEU A 174 2.61 21.23 30.23
C LEU A 174 3.84 21.80 29.53
N ASN A 175 4.21 23.04 29.85
CA ASN A 175 5.44 23.66 29.34
C ASN A 175 6.67 22.89 29.84
N TYR A 176 6.73 22.58 31.13
CA TYR A 176 7.82 21.79 31.71
C TYR A 176 7.98 20.43 31.00
N LEU A 177 6.88 19.70 30.77
CA LEU A 177 6.92 18.41 30.07
C LEU A 177 7.42 18.57 28.63
N SER A 178 6.95 19.60 27.92
CA SER A 178 7.42 19.89 26.56
C SER A 178 8.93 20.13 26.55
N ASP A 179 9.43 20.99 27.43
CA ASP A 179 10.86 21.33 27.51
C ASP A 179 11.71 20.12 27.89
N PHE A 180 11.27 19.36 28.90
CA PHE A 180 11.95 18.15 29.35
C PHE A 180 12.11 17.14 28.20
N ILE A 181 11.04 16.84 27.46
CA ILE A 181 11.12 15.90 26.34
C ILE A 181 12.03 16.47 25.26
N ASN A 182 11.87 17.74 24.88
CA ASN A 182 12.68 18.34 23.83
C ASN A 182 14.18 18.34 24.14
N ILE A 183 14.58 18.49 25.41
CA ILE A 183 15.98 18.29 25.84
C ILE A 183 16.43 16.85 25.58
N LYS A 184 15.61 15.85 25.95
CA LYS A 184 15.93 14.44 25.68
C LYS A 184 16.03 14.11 24.19
N LEU A 185 15.20 14.73 23.35
CA LEU A 185 15.26 14.60 21.90
C LEU A 185 16.56 15.17 21.30
N GLN A 186 17.22 16.12 21.97
CA GLN A 186 18.53 16.63 21.54
C GLN A 186 19.68 15.68 21.92
N GLU A 187 19.53 14.95 23.03
CA GLU A 187 20.53 14.00 23.53
C GLU A 187 20.50 12.65 22.82
N LYS A 188 19.32 12.21 22.36
CA LYS A 188 19.10 10.87 21.82
C LYS A 188 18.07 10.84 20.70
N ASP A 189 18.29 9.93 19.76
CA ASP A 189 17.29 9.55 18.76
C ASP A 189 16.14 8.80 19.43
N ILE A 190 15.00 9.48 19.59
CA ILE A 190 13.81 8.95 20.24
C ILE A 190 12.68 8.83 19.22
N THR A 191 12.17 7.61 19.06
CA THR A 191 10.91 7.35 18.35
C THR A 191 9.72 7.50 19.29
N LEU A 192 8.50 7.54 18.74
CA LEU A 192 7.28 7.56 19.56
C LEU A 192 7.13 6.34 20.47
N VAL A 193 7.56 5.16 20.00
CA VAL A 193 7.53 3.93 20.80
C VAL A 193 8.43 4.07 22.03
N ASN A 194 9.62 4.64 21.85
CA ASN A 194 10.57 4.84 22.93
C ASN A 194 10.16 5.98 23.87
N LEU A 195 9.50 7.01 23.35
CA LEU A 195 9.07 8.17 24.13
C LEU A 195 8.10 7.80 25.25
N TYR A 196 7.21 6.82 25.02
CA TYR A 196 6.29 6.33 26.05
C TYR A 196 7.00 5.93 27.34
N ASN A 197 8.09 5.15 27.22
CA ASN A 197 8.84 4.67 28.38
C ASN A 197 9.56 5.83 29.10
N ILE A 198 10.17 6.74 28.33
CA ILE A 198 10.86 7.91 28.87
C ILE A 198 9.90 8.80 29.67
N LEU A 199 8.70 9.05 29.12
CA LEU A 199 7.69 9.88 29.78
C LEU A 199 7.15 9.22 31.04
N LYS A 200 6.92 7.91 31.00
CA LYS A 200 6.47 7.14 32.15
C LYS A 200 7.46 7.25 33.32
N GLU A 201 8.76 7.16 33.06
CA GLU A 201 9.79 7.28 34.11
C GLU A 201 9.87 8.67 34.73
N GLU A 202 9.68 9.72 33.94
CA GLU A 202 9.90 11.11 34.38
C GLU A 202 8.69 11.70 35.09
N LEU A 203 7.48 11.37 34.62
CA LEU A 203 6.24 11.71 35.33
C LEU A 203 6.19 11.09 36.73
N ASN A 204 6.84 9.93 36.95
CA ASN A 204 6.96 9.33 38.28
C ASN A 204 7.83 10.16 39.25
N LYS A 205 8.74 11.01 38.76
CA LYS A 205 9.66 11.81 39.60
C LYS A 205 9.05 13.14 40.05
N ILE A 206 8.17 13.72 39.24
CA ILE A 206 7.72 15.11 39.40
C ILE A 206 6.48 15.22 40.32
N LEU A 207 5.74 14.14 40.55
CA LEU A 207 4.39 14.22 41.11
C LEU A 207 4.21 13.46 42.41
N SER A 208 3.28 13.94 43.24
CA SER A 208 2.94 13.38 44.56
C SER A 208 2.20 12.04 44.44
N PHE A 209 2.25 11.18 45.47
CA PHE A 209 1.70 9.80 45.41
C PHE A 209 0.18 9.74 45.10
N GLN A 210 -0.58 10.79 45.44
CA GLN A 210 -2.05 10.86 45.27
C GLN A 210 -2.49 11.25 43.85
N GLU A 211 -1.68 12.01 43.10
CA GLU A 211 -1.97 12.40 41.71
C GLU A 211 -1.60 11.31 40.69
N ARG A 212 -0.82 10.30 41.13
CA ARG A 212 -0.15 9.29 40.29
C ARG A 212 -1.07 8.26 39.61
N PHE A 213 -2.17 7.84 40.22
CA PHE A 213 -2.70 6.49 39.89
C PHE A 213 -3.77 6.41 38.78
N ASN A 214 -4.57 7.45 38.52
CA ASN A 214 -5.63 7.39 37.50
C ASN A 214 -5.48 8.44 36.37
N TYR A 215 -5.08 9.67 36.68
CA TYR A 215 -5.09 10.75 35.68
C TYR A 215 -3.96 10.64 34.66
N ILE A 216 -2.79 10.17 35.08
CA ILE A 216 -1.57 10.22 34.27
C ILE A 216 -1.34 8.95 33.48
N HIS A 217 -1.69 7.80 34.05
CA HIS A 217 -1.73 6.59 33.26
C HIS A 217 -2.67 6.77 32.06
N ASN A 218 -3.86 7.34 32.32
CA ASN A 218 -4.80 7.70 31.26
C ASN A 218 -4.28 8.83 30.37
N PHE A 219 -3.59 9.85 30.89
CA PHE A 219 -3.00 10.91 30.04
C PHE A 219 -1.89 10.39 29.13
N ILE A 220 -0.95 9.58 29.62
CA ILE A 220 0.12 8.98 28.81
C ILE A 220 -0.48 7.97 27.85
N GLU A 221 -1.41 7.11 28.28
CA GLU A 221 -2.14 6.25 27.34
C GLU A 221 -2.91 7.09 26.33
N ASP A 222 -3.66 8.13 26.69
CA ASP A 222 -4.38 8.94 25.72
C ASP A 222 -3.43 9.73 24.81
N CYS A 223 -2.25 10.12 25.29
CA CYS A 223 -1.21 10.76 24.49
C CYS A 223 -0.54 9.80 23.53
N PHE A 224 -0.29 8.55 23.93
CA PHE A 224 0.63 7.63 23.26
C PHE A 224 0.01 6.26 22.88
N ASN A 225 -1.29 6.05 23.17
CA ASN A 225 -2.14 4.97 22.64
C ASN A 225 -2.49 5.33 21.20
N PHE A 226 -1.45 5.23 20.39
CA PHE A 226 -1.43 5.53 18.99
C PHE A 226 -1.84 4.34 18.14
N ARG A 227 -2.26 3.20 18.75
CA ARG A 227 -2.89 2.09 18.02
C ARG A 227 -4.04 2.56 17.10
N TYR A 228 -4.55 3.77 17.34
CA TYR A 228 -5.61 4.43 16.58
C TYR A 228 -5.19 5.74 15.91
N PHE A 229 -3.89 6.01 15.69
CA PHE A 229 -3.58 6.89 14.56
C PHE A 229 -4.04 6.12 13.33
N ASN A 230 -5.25 6.43 12.88
CA ASN A 230 -5.85 5.82 11.70
C ASN A 230 -4.78 5.87 10.62
N ASP A 231 -4.41 4.69 10.11
CA ASP A 231 -3.56 4.57 8.95
C ASP A 231 -4.35 5.18 7.80
N LYS A 232 -4.24 6.49 7.62
CA LYS A 232 -5.09 7.19 6.67
C LYS A 232 -4.75 6.63 5.30
N VAL A 233 -5.77 6.05 4.68
CA VAL A 233 -5.64 5.43 3.37
C VAL A 233 -6.29 6.36 2.36
N TYR A 234 -5.51 6.82 1.38
CA TYR A 234 -6.06 7.51 0.23
C TYR A 234 -6.39 6.49 -0.85
N LEU A 235 -7.67 6.43 -1.20
CA LEU A 235 -8.23 5.47 -2.15
C LEU A 235 -8.91 6.16 -3.31
N ASN A 236 -8.56 5.75 -4.53
CA ASN A 236 -9.26 6.16 -5.73
C ASN A 236 -9.47 4.98 -6.71
N GLY A 237 -10.37 5.13 -7.68
CA GLY A 237 -10.59 4.10 -8.70
C GLY A 237 -11.61 3.02 -8.37
N ARG A 238 -12.47 3.23 -7.36
CA ARG A 238 -13.59 2.31 -7.04
C ARG A 238 -14.48 2.05 -8.26
N ILE A 239 -14.76 3.08 -9.05
CA ILE A 239 -15.55 2.96 -10.29
C ILE A 239 -14.83 2.10 -11.34
N ASN A 240 -13.50 2.08 -11.35
CA ASN A 240 -12.74 1.29 -12.32
C ASN A 240 -12.95 -0.22 -12.08
N ILE A 241 -12.99 -0.67 -10.82
CA ILE A 241 -13.20 -2.09 -10.52
C ILE A 241 -14.58 -2.56 -10.97
N MET A 242 -15.61 -1.71 -10.84
CA MET A 242 -16.97 -2.03 -11.26
C MET A 242 -17.08 -2.28 -12.78
N LYS A 243 -16.18 -1.70 -13.58
CA LYS A 243 -16.15 -1.87 -15.03
C LYS A 243 -15.43 -3.16 -15.46
N GLN A 244 -14.72 -3.83 -14.55
CA GLN A 244 -13.93 -5.02 -14.87
C GLN A 244 -14.84 -6.27 -14.98
N PRO A 245 -14.67 -7.11 -16.02
CA PRO A 245 -15.41 -8.35 -16.21
C PRO A 245 -15.60 -9.26 -14.99
N GLU A 246 -14.58 -9.44 -14.14
CA GLU A 246 -14.59 -10.34 -12.97
C GLU A 246 -15.55 -9.87 -11.87
N PHE A 247 -15.89 -8.59 -11.88
CA PHE A 247 -16.73 -7.95 -10.87
C PHE A 247 -18.12 -7.60 -11.41
N ARG A 248 -18.51 -8.16 -12.57
CA ARG A 248 -19.90 -8.12 -13.05
C ARG A 248 -20.85 -8.91 -12.14
N GLN A 249 -20.34 -9.95 -11.47
CA GLN A 249 -21.11 -10.70 -10.49
C GLN A 249 -21.18 -9.91 -9.17
N THR A 250 -22.40 -9.68 -8.68
CA THR A 250 -22.66 -8.84 -7.50
C THR A 250 -21.89 -9.29 -6.25
N ASN A 251 -21.70 -10.61 -6.05
CA ASN A 251 -20.99 -11.12 -4.88
C ASN A 251 -19.52 -10.69 -4.86
N ASN A 252 -18.78 -10.90 -5.97
CA ASN A 252 -17.37 -10.50 -6.06
C ASN A 252 -17.19 -9.00 -5.87
N LEU A 253 -18.11 -8.20 -6.43
CA LEU A 253 -18.08 -6.74 -6.27
C LEU A 253 -18.34 -6.34 -4.81
N ASN A 254 -19.34 -6.91 -4.16
CA ASN A 254 -19.64 -6.62 -2.76
C ASN A 254 -18.48 -7.01 -1.84
N TYR A 255 -17.82 -8.14 -2.07
CA TYR A 255 -16.65 -8.54 -1.28
C TYR A 255 -15.53 -7.52 -1.38
N ILE A 256 -15.10 -7.14 -2.59
CA ILE A 256 -14.02 -6.16 -2.74
C ILE A 256 -14.41 -4.79 -2.19
N LEU A 257 -15.63 -4.30 -2.44
CA LEU A 257 -16.09 -3.00 -1.93
C LEU A 257 -16.11 -2.99 -0.40
N SER A 258 -16.65 -4.05 0.22
CA SER A 258 -16.66 -4.18 1.69
C SER A 258 -15.26 -4.26 2.29
N PHE A 259 -14.28 -4.79 1.55
CA PHE A 259 -12.90 -4.86 2.00
C PHE A 259 -12.21 -3.49 1.93
N ILE A 260 -12.35 -2.77 0.81
CA ILE A 260 -11.69 -1.47 0.63
C ILE A 260 -12.35 -0.34 1.45
N GLU A 261 -13.55 -0.55 1.99
CA GLU A 261 -14.16 0.35 2.98
C GLU A 261 -13.52 0.20 4.37
N LYS A 262 -12.93 -0.96 4.67
CA LYS A 262 -12.24 -1.22 5.94
C LYS A 262 -10.78 -0.76 5.86
N GLU A 263 -10.57 0.55 5.88
CA GLU A 263 -9.26 1.20 5.68
C GLU A 263 -8.14 0.58 6.54
N ASN A 264 -8.39 0.33 7.82
CA ASN A 264 -7.41 -0.30 8.73
C ASN A 264 -6.99 -1.71 8.26
N ILE A 265 -7.96 -2.54 7.83
CA ILE A 265 -7.68 -3.90 7.35
C ILE A 265 -6.91 -3.86 6.03
N LEU A 266 -7.25 -2.91 5.15
CA LEU A 266 -6.53 -2.71 3.89
C LEU A 266 -5.09 -2.25 4.15
N ALA A 267 -4.90 -1.27 5.03
CA ALA A 267 -3.58 -0.81 5.44
C ALA A 267 -2.75 -1.98 5.99
N ASP A 268 -3.26 -2.70 6.98
CA ASP A 268 -2.59 -3.88 7.56
C ASP A 268 -2.25 -4.93 6.50
N THR A 269 -3.17 -5.19 5.58
CA THR A 269 -2.96 -6.16 4.50
C THR A 269 -1.80 -5.74 3.60
N ILE A 270 -1.77 -4.48 3.16
CA ILE A 270 -0.66 -3.98 2.32
C ILE A 270 0.65 -4.05 3.10
N ARG A 271 0.65 -3.63 4.37
CA ARG A 271 1.84 -3.57 5.22
C ARG A 271 2.49 -4.93 5.47
N LYS A 272 1.69 -5.99 5.60
CA LYS A 272 2.20 -7.38 5.74
C LYS A 272 3.15 -7.78 4.63
N TYR A 273 2.96 -7.26 3.42
CA TYR A 273 3.77 -7.63 2.27
C TYR A 273 4.96 -6.71 2.03
N LEU A 274 5.04 -5.57 2.71
CA LEU A 274 6.11 -4.58 2.52
C LEU A 274 7.37 -4.89 3.33
N THR A 275 7.77 -6.16 3.41
CA THR A 275 8.99 -6.55 4.15
C THR A 275 10.28 -6.20 3.42
N PHE A 276 10.23 -5.97 2.11
CA PHE A 276 11.39 -5.69 1.25
C PHE A 276 11.36 -4.27 0.66
N GLU A 277 12.52 -3.78 0.22
CA GLU A 277 12.63 -2.49 -0.49
C GLU A 277 12.06 -2.54 -1.91
N ASN A 278 12.03 -3.72 -2.52
CA ASN A 278 11.57 -3.91 -3.89
C ASN A 278 10.05 -3.89 -4.01
N THR A 279 9.56 -3.58 -5.21
CA THR A 279 8.14 -3.68 -5.57
C THR A 279 7.64 -5.10 -5.33
N GLN A 280 6.56 -5.22 -4.57
CA GLN A 280 5.92 -6.48 -4.22
C GLN A 280 4.71 -6.69 -5.11
N VAL A 281 4.57 -7.91 -5.62
CA VAL A 281 3.39 -8.35 -6.39
C VAL A 281 2.82 -9.53 -5.63
N ILE A 282 1.54 -9.49 -5.28
CA ILE A 282 0.82 -10.53 -4.55
C ILE A 282 -0.40 -10.87 -5.39
N ILE A 283 -0.59 -12.15 -5.69
CA ILE A 283 -1.51 -12.60 -6.74
C ILE A 283 -2.56 -13.54 -6.16
N GLY A 284 -3.82 -13.17 -6.33
CA GLY A 284 -4.96 -14.01 -6.02
C GLY A 284 -4.92 -14.57 -4.60
N ARG A 285 -4.84 -15.90 -4.49
CA ARG A 285 -4.81 -16.63 -3.20
C ARG A 285 -3.58 -16.40 -2.34
N GLU A 286 -2.52 -15.79 -2.88
CA GLU A 286 -1.38 -15.34 -2.06
C GLU A 286 -1.79 -14.20 -1.13
N ILE A 287 -2.85 -13.47 -1.48
CA ILE A 287 -3.50 -12.51 -0.60
C ILE A 287 -4.27 -13.32 0.45
N GLN A 288 -3.83 -13.26 1.70
CA GLN A 288 -4.44 -13.98 2.82
C GLN A 288 -5.75 -13.31 3.30
N GLN A 289 -6.57 -12.82 2.37
CA GLN A 289 -7.87 -12.20 2.58
C GLN A 289 -8.87 -12.78 1.58
N LYS A 290 -9.91 -13.44 2.07
CA LYS A 290 -10.85 -14.20 1.22
C LYS A 290 -11.62 -13.28 0.27
N GLU A 291 -11.93 -12.08 0.72
CA GLU A 291 -12.73 -11.07 0.04
C GLU A 291 -12.09 -10.58 -1.27
N ILE A 292 -10.77 -10.70 -1.41
CA ILE A 292 -10.01 -10.17 -2.55
C ILE A 292 -9.10 -11.20 -3.22
N GLN A 293 -9.43 -12.50 -3.11
CA GLN A 293 -8.67 -13.58 -3.79
C GLN A 293 -8.77 -13.54 -5.32
N ASN A 294 -9.70 -12.77 -5.88
CA ASN A 294 -9.79 -12.54 -7.32
C ASN A 294 -8.97 -11.31 -7.76
N CYS A 295 -8.21 -10.71 -6.84
CA CYS A 295 -7.39 -9.55 -7.08
C CYS A 295 -5.90 -9.88 -7.03
N SER A 296 -5.10 -8.99 -7.61
CA SER A 296 -3.68 -8.89 -7.33
C SER A 296 -3.39 -7.51 -6.72
N LEU A 297 -2.45 -7.49 -5.78
CA LEU A 297 -1.91 -6.28 -5.15
C LEU A 297 -0.49 -6.06 -5.66
N ILE A 298 -0.20 -4.86 -6.15
CA ILE A 298 1.18 -4.43 -6.42
C ILE A 298 1.48 -3.25 -5.52
N ALA A 299 2.48 -3.36 -4.65
CA ALA A 299 2.77 -2.36 -3.64
C ALA A 299 4.28 -2.07 -3.53
N ARG A 300 4.62 -0.83 -3.18
CA ARG A 300 6.00 -0.39 -2.96
C ARG A 300 6.04 0.68 -1.89
N LYS A 301 7.09 0.66 -1.07
CA LYS A 301 7.35 1.75 -0.11
C LYS A 301 7.81 3.00 -0.84
N TYR A 302 7.36 4.16 -0.38
CA TYR A 302 8.01 5.42 -0.74
C TYR A 302 8.87 5.89 0.44
N LYS A 303 9.90 6.67 0.14
CA LYS A 303 10.86 7.18 1.13
C LYS A 303 10.75 8.70 1.20
N ILE A 304 10.71 9.25 2.41
CA ILE A 304 10.83 10.70 2.66
C ILE A 304 12.20 10.93 3.28
N LYS A 305 13.00 11.84 2.70
CA LYS A 305 14.37 12.15 3.17
C LYS A 305 15.22 10.88 3.36
N GLY A 306 15.06 9.91 2.44
CA GLY A 306 15.76 8.61 2.45
C GLY A 306 15.19 7.55 3.40
N LYS A 307 14.24 7.89 4.27
CA LYS A 307 13.65 6.94 5.24
C LYS A 307 12.34 6.35 4.71
N PRO A 308 12.11 5.04 4.86
CA PRO A 308 10.80 4.43 4.54
C PRO A 308 9.70 5.16 5.32
N ALA A 309 8.78 5.78 4.59
CA ALA A 309 7.75 6.61 5.18
C ALA A 309 6.43 5.85 5.18
N GLY A 310 5.86 5.59 4.00
CA GLY A 310 4.61 4.86 3.85
C GLY A 310 4.67 3.93 2.64
N ALA A 311 3.52 3.68 2.02
CA ALA A 311 3.45 2.84 0.85
C ALA A 311 2.44 3.32 -0.17
N ILE A 312 2.67 2.95 -1.41
CA ILE A 312 1.65 3.04 -2.45
C ILE A 312 1.39 1.66 -3.02
N GLY A 313 0.22 1.50 -3.61
CA GLY A 313 -0.08 0.29 -4.34
C GLY A 313 -1.27 0.42 -5.26
N ILE A 314 -1.49 -0.64 -6.01
CA ILE A 314 -2.67 -0.82 -6.84
C ILE A 314 -3.33 -2.15 -6.52
N LEU A 315 -4.65 -2.14 -6.49
CA LEU A 315 -5.49 -3.31 -6.31
C LEU A 315 -6.39 -3.46 -7.52
N GLY A 316 -6.28 -4.59 -8.23
CA GLY A 316 -6.99 -4.86 -9.47
C GLY A 316 -7.22 -6.35 -9.68
N PRO A 317 -7.91 -6.78 -10.76
CA PRO A 317 -8.09 -8.21 -11.05
C PRO A 317 -6.75 -8.92 -11.26
N THR A 318 -6.70 -10.25 -11.10
CA THR A 318 -5.46 -11.02 -11.33
C THR A 318 -4.92 -10.90 -12.76
N ARG A 319 -5.73 -10.53 -13.75
CA ARG A 319 -5.29 -10.26 -15.14
C ARG A 319 -4.70 -8.87 -15.37
N MET A 320 -3.88 -8.37 -14.45
CA MET A 320 -3.18 -7.10 -14.66
C MET A 320 -2.05 -7.22 -15.70
N ASN A 321 -1.78 -6.12 -16.41
CA ASN A 321 -0.54 -5.96 -17.17
C ASN A 321 0.62 -5.69 -16.21
N TYR A 322 1.12 -6.74 -15.54
CA TYR A 322 2.11 -6.64 -14.47
C TYR A 322 3.34 -5.80 -14.82
N PRO A 323 4.00 -5.95 -16.00
CA PRO A 323 5.12 -5.08 -16.37
C PRO A 323 4.79 -3.60 -16.31
N ARG A 324 3.69 -3.19 -16.95
CA ARG A 324 3.25 -1.79 -16.97
C ARG A 324 2.91 -1.31 -15.57
N MET A 325 2.17 -2.12 -14.82
CA MET A 325 1.72 -1.76 -13.48
C MET A 325 2.89 -1.56 -12.50
N ILE A 326 3.88 -2.46 -12.52
CA ILE A 326 5.11 -2.34 -11.74
C ILE A 326 5.82 -1.05 -12.10
N SER A 327 6.01 -0.77 -13.40
CA SER A 327 6.71 0.46 -13.84
C SER A 327 6.03 1.75 -13.39
N ILE A 328 4.69 1.77 -13.33
CA ILE A 328 3.90 2.90 -12.82
C ILE A 328 4.11 3.07 -11.32
N VAL A 329 3.94 2.00 -10.55
CA VAL A 329 4.11 2.01 -9.09
C VAL A 329 5.53 2.41 -8.70
N GLU A 330 6.55 1.90 -9.39
CA GLU A 330 7.95 2.26 -9.12
C GLU A 330 8.19 3.76 -9.30
N PHE A 331 7.86 4.29 -10.47
CA PHE A 331 8.08 5.71 -10.77
C PHE A 331 7.28 6.64 -9.86
N ILE A 332 6.00 6.32 -9.61
CA ILE A 332 5.15 7.15 -8.74
C ILE A 332 5.65 7.11 -7.29
N SER A 333 6.16 5.98 -6.80
CA SER A 333 6.69 5.87 -5.44
C SER A 333 7.93 6.74 -5.23
N GLU A 334 8.81 6.80 -6.23
CA GLU A 334 10.03 7.61 -6.20
C GLU A 334 9.66 9.09 -6.27
N LYS A 335 8.80 9.49 -7.21
CA LYS A 335 8.36 10.88 -7.34
C LYS A 335 7.53 11.38 -6.18
N LEU A 336 6.69 10.54 -5.58
CA LEU A 336 6.02 10.88 -4.34
C LEU A 336 7.04 11.18 -3.24
N GLY A 337 8.04 10.29 -3.07
CA GLY A 337 9.08 10.47 -2.05
C GLY A 337 9.88 11.76 -2.21
N GLU A 338 10.25 12.11 -3.45
CA GLU A 338 10.92 13.38 -3.78
C GLU A 338 10.06 14.58 -3.38
N VAL A 339 8.80 14.65 -3.85
CA VAL A 339 7.89 15.78 -3.57
C VAL A 339 7.64 15.92 -2.06
N LEU A 340 7.38 14.81 -1.36
CA LEU A 340 7.15 14.84 0.08
C LEU A 340 8.40 15.21 0.90
N SER A 341 9.60 15.11 0.31
CA SER A 341 10.85 15.51 0.97
C SER A 341 11.11 17.01 0.87
N GLU A 342 10.39 17.73 0.00
CA GLU A 342 10.45 19.19 -0.14
C GLU A 342 9.59 19.92 0.91
N PHE A 343 8.64 19.21 1.53
CA PHE A 343 7.95 19.65 2.75
C PHE A 343 8.86 19.50 3.99
#